data_AF-A0A318QLP4-F1
#
_entry.id   AF-A0A318QLP4-F1
#
_cell.length_a   1.000
_cell.length_b   1.000
_cell.length_c   1.000
_cell.angle_alpha   90.00
_cell.angle_beta   90.00
_cell.angle_gamma   90.00
#
_symmetry.space_group_name_H-M   'P 1'
#
loop_
_entity.id
_entity.type
_entity.pdbx_description
1 polymer ?
#
loop_
_entity_poly.entity_id
_entity_poly.type
_entity_poly.pdbx_seq_one_letter_code
_entity_poly.pdbx_strand_id
1 'polypeptide(L)'
;MLLSPASYNAKAGMTLCCPMTTKIKGYPFEVAVVVKPASVVLSDQVRSLDWRMRNAKLKGKVSAKEIEAVRQHARLLAGRGKQGSPNISMYSNMSCRTS
;
A
#
# COMPACT_ATOMS: atom_id res chain seq x y z
N MET A 1 2.45 -2.34 -6.85
CA MET A 1 1.62 -1.17 -7.19
C MET A 1 2.18 0.06 -6.51
N LEU A 2 2.26 1.20 -7.21
CA LEU A 2 2.84 2.44 -6.70
C LEU A 2 1.78 3.26 -5.95
N LEU A 3 2.06 3.60 -4.69
CA LEU A 3 1.16 4.37 -3.84
C LEU A 3 1.58 5.85 -3.70
N SER A 4 2.86 6.15 -3.95
CA SER A 4 3.38 7.51 -3.83
C SER A 4 3.11 8.34 -5.10
N PRO A 5 2.72 9.62 -4.95
CA PRO A 5 2.51 10.51 -6.08
C PRO A 5 3.81 10.75 -6.84
N ALA A 6 3.71 11.01 -8.14
CA ALA A 6 4.87 11.24 -9.01
C ALA A 6 5.77 12.38 -8.52
N SER A 7 5.17 13.42 -7.91
CA SER A 7 5.88 14.55 -7.31
C SER A 7 6.77 14.16 -6.13
N TYR A 8 6.37 13.16 -5.34
CA TYR A 8 7.20 12.59 -4.28
C TYR A 8 8.36 11.79 -4.86
N ASN A 9 8.08 10.93 -5.84
CA ASN A 9 9.08 10.03 -6.43
C ASN A 9 10.20 10.79 -7.16
N ALA A 10 9.85 11.91 -7.82
CA ALA A 10 10.80 12.76 -8.51
C ALA A 10 11.77 13.48 -7.55
N LYS A 11 11.25 13.94 -6.41
CA LYS A 11 12.04 14.66 -5.40
C LYS A 11 12.83 13.74 -4.49
N ALA A 12 12.21 12.66 -4.00
CA ALA A 12 12.81 11.76 -3.03
C ALA A 12 13.72 10.70 -3.66
N GLY A 13 13.57 10.41 -4.96
CA GLY A 13 14.25 9.25 -5.60
C GLY A 13 13.75 7.89 -5.10
N MET A 14 12.79 7.88 -4.18
CA MET A 14 12.22 6.69 -3.56
C MET A 14 10.74 6.54 -3.92
N THR A 15 10.27 5.31 -4.02
CA THR A 15 8.88 4.97 -4.30
C THR A 15 8.30 4.10 -3.20
N LEU A 16 7.06 4.38 -2.79
CA LEU A 16 6.32 3.50 -1.91
C LEU A 16 5.48 2.55 -2.76
N CYS A 17 5.73 1.24 -2.61
CA CYS A 17 5.04 0.23 -3.38
C CYS A 17 4.52 -0.92 -2.51
N CYS A 18 3.35 -1.45 -2.90
CA CYS A 18 2.84 -2.71 -2.37
C CYS A 18 3.21 -3.86 -3.31
N PRO A 19 3.67 -5.01 -2.78
CA PRO A 19 3.88 -6.20 -3.56
C PRO A 19 2.54 -6.75 -4.05
N MET A 20 2.61 -7.38 -5.22
CA MET A 20 1.49 -8.06 -5.85
C MET A 20 1.89 -9.53 -5.99
N THR A 21 0.96 -10.42 -5.68
CA THR A 21 1.16 -11.87 -5.77
C THR A 21 0.00 -12.50 -6.53
N THR A 22 0.28 -13.52 -7.32
CA THR A 22 -0.73 -14.35 -7.97
C THR A 22 -1.29 -15.42 -7.02
N LYS A 23 -0.62 -15.64 -5.87
CA LYS A 23 -1.06 -16.57 -4.82
C LYS A 23 -2.07 -15.88 -3.91
N ILE A 24 -3.35 -16.09 -4.20
CA ILE A 24 -4.47 -15.62 -3.39
C ILE A 24 -4.59 -16.54 -2.18
N LYS A 25 -4.52 -15.99 -0.97
CA LYS A 25 -4.66 -16.76 0.28
C LYS A 25 -5.90 -16.38 1.07
N GLY A 26 -6.59 -15.30 0.71
CA GLY A 26 -7.81 -14.83 1.37
C GLY A 26 -7.56 -14.00 2.62
N TYR A 27 -6.39 -13.36 2.74
CA TYR A 27 -6.12 -12.46 3.87
C TYR A 27 -6.98 -11.19 3.81
N PRO A 28 -7.37 -10.61 4.96
CA PRO A 28 -8.26 -9.45 5.03
C PRO A 28 -7.66 -8.16 4.43
N PHE A 29 -6.35 -8.14 4.15
CA PHE A 29 -5.64 -7.02 3.52
C PHE A 29 -5.24 -7.29 2.06
N GLU A 30 -5.67 -8.43 1.50
CA GLU A 30 -5.54 -8.74 0.07
C GLU A 30 -6.59 -7.98 -0.73
N VAL A 31 -6.13 -7.13 -1.66
CA VAL A 31 -6.99 -6.46 -2.62
C VAL A 31 -6.89 -7.20 -3.94
N ALA A 32 -7.98 -7.84 -4.35
CA ALA A 32 -8.06 -8.48 -5.66
C ALA A 32 -7.95 -7.42 -6.77
N VAL A 33 -7.09 -7.69 -7.74
CA VAL A 33 -6.88 -6.85 -8.91
C VAL A 33 -7.24 -7.63 -10.17
N VAL A 34 -8.06 -7.02 -11.02
CA VAL A 34 -8.54 -7.57 -12.29
C VAL A 34 -7.47 -7.40 -13.36
N VAL A 35 -6.31 -8.02 -13.14
CA VAL A 35 -5.20 -8.14 -14.10
C VAL A 35 -5.09 -9.58 -14.57
N LYS A 36 -4.47 -9.81 -15.74
CA LYS A 36 -4.17 -11.16 -16.23
C LYS A 36 -2.66 -11.42 -16.10
N PRO A 37 -2.22 -12.44 -15.34
CA PRO A 37 -3.03 -13.38 -14.54
C PRO A 37 -3.66 -12.72 -13.30
N ALA A 38 -4.79 -13.26 -12.83
CA ALA A 38 -5.50 -12.77 -11.65
C ALA A 38 -4.53 -12.68 -10.46
N SER A 39 -4.48 -11.53 -9.81
CA SER A 39 -3.49 -11.23 -8.78
C SER A 39 -4.11 -10.43 -7.65
N VAL A 40 -3.51 -10.53 -6.46
CA VAL A 40 -3.88 -9.74 -5.29
C VAL A 40 -2.73 -8.82 -4.89
N VAL A 41 -3.07 -7.63 -4.40
CA VAL A 41 -2.14 -6.68 -3.81
C VAL A 41 -2.16 -6.84 -2.30
N LEU A 42 -0.98 -6.99 -1.70
CA LEU A 42 -0.80 -7.08 -0.27
C LEU A 42 -0.63 -5.66 0.28
N SER A 43 -1.70 -5.11 0.85
CA SER A 43 -1.73 -3.72 1.32
C SER A 43 -0.89 -3.51 2.59
N ASP A 44 -0.64 -4.58 3.33
CA ASP A 44 0.15 -4.63 4.56
C ASP A 44 1.67 -4.60 4.30
N GLN A 45 2.11 -5.17 3.18
CA GLN A 45 3.52 -5.28 2.86
C GLN A 45 4.07 -4.06 2.13
N VAL A 46 3.76 -2.85 2.58
CA VAL A 46 4.29 -1.62 1.94
C VAL A 46 5.81 -1.58 2.06
N ARG A 47 6.50 -1.46 0.93
CA ARG A 47 7.96 -1.34 0.85
C ARG A 47 8.36 -0.03 0.19
N SER A 48 9.35 0.63 0.77
CA SER A 48 10.04 1.76 0.13
C SER A 48 11.17 1.20 -0.74
N LEU A 49 11.13 1.48 -2.04
CA LEU A 49 12.14 1.04 -3.00
C LEU A 49 12.68 2.24 -3.78
N ASP A 50 13.99 2.28 -4.00
CA ASP A 50 14.62 3.21 -4.93
C ASP A 50 14.27 2.82 -6.36
N TRP A 51 13.55 3.69 -7.07
CA TRP A 51 13.08 3.43 -8.43
C TRP A 51 14.13 3.77 -9.49
N ARG A 52 15.07 4.67 -9.18
CA ARG A 52 16.16 5.06 -10.07
C ARG A 52 17.15 3.91 -10.23
N MET A 53 17.52 3.28 -9.12
CA MET A 53 18.44 2.14 -9.14
C MET A 53 17.83 0.86 -9.73
N ARG A 54 16.50 0.70 -9.64
CA ARG A 54 15.82 -0.54 -10.08
C ARG A 54 15.16 -0.47 -11.45
N ASN A 55 15.32 0.63 -12.19
CA ASN A 55 14.74 0.86 -13.52
C ASN A 55 13.26 0.39 -13.58
N ALA A 56 12.49 0.84 -12.59
CA ALA A 56 11.14 0.33 -12.36
C ALA A 56 10.24 0.66 -13.55
N LYS A 57 9.93 -0.35 -14.38
CA LYS A 57 9.02 -0.20 -15.53
C LYS A 57 7.56 -0.28 -15.07
N LEU A 58 6.74 0.65 -15.54
CA LEU A 58 5.30 0.61 -15.35
C LEU A 58 4.72 -0.59 -16.11
N LYS A 59 4.42 -1.69 -15.39
CA LYS A 59 3.89 -2.92 -15.99
C LYS A 59 2.38 -2.90 -16.25
N GLY A 60 1.67 -1.87 -15.83
CA GLY A 60 0.23 -1.73 -16.05
C GLY A 60 -0.38 -0.63 -15.20
N LYS A 61 -1.60 -0.24 -15.56
CA LYS A 61 -2.45 0.64 -14.75
C LYS A 61 -3.46 -0.21 -14.00
N VAL A 62 -3.67 0.13 -12.74
CA VAL A 62 -4.67 -0.47 -11.87
C VAL A 62 -5.86 0.50 -11.81
N SER A 63 -7.08 -0.01 -11.73
CA SER A 63 -8.28 0.83 -11.71
C SER A 63 -8.33 1.69 -10.45
N ALA A 64 -8.95 2.87 -10.54
CA ALA A 64 -9.11 3.79 -9.40
C ALA A 64 -9.77 3.12 -8.19
N LYS A 65 -10.71 2.19 -8.43
CA LYS A 65 -11.42 1.44 -7.39
C LYS A 65 -10.47 0.54 -6.59
N GLU A 66 -9.59 -0.17 -7.26
CA GLU A 66 -8.58 -1.02 -6.63
C GLU A 66 -7.55 -0.17 -5.86
N ILE A 67 -7.15 0.99 -6.41
CA ILE A 67 -6.27 1.95 -5.70
C ILE A 67 -6.92 2.42 -4.40
N GLU A 68 -8.20 2.78 -4.43
CA GLU A 68 -8.89 3.27 -3.22
C GLU A 68 -9.02 2.17 -2.17
N ALA A 69 -9.28 0.92 -2.56
CA ALA A 69 -9.30 -0.21 -1.63
C ALA A 69 -7.95 -0.38 -0.91
N VAL A 70 -6.84 -0.36 -1.66
CA VAL A 70 -5.49 -0.43 -1.07
C VAL A 70 -5.23 0.76 -0.13
N ARG A 71 -5.66 1.97 -0.50
CA ARG A 71 -5.52 3.17 0.36
C ARG A 71 -6.36 3.06 1.63
N GLN A 72 -7.55 2.48 1.57
CA GLN A 72 -8.38 2.24 2.75
C GLN A 72 -7.69 1.29 3.73
N HIS A 73 -7.14 0.18 3.24
CA HIS A 73 -6.35 -0.73 4.07
C HIS A 73 -5.10 -0.06 4.65
N ALA A 74 -4.37 0.70 3.84
CA ALA A 74 -3.19 1.44 4.31
C ALA A 74 -3.55 2.48 5.39
N ARG A 75 -4.71 3.14 5.30
CA ARG A 75 -5.21 4.07 6.35
C ARG A 75 -5.48 3.33 7.67
N LEU A 76 -6.12 2.16 7.59
CA LEU A 76 -6.38 1.31 8.76
C LEU A 76 -5.07 0.91 9.46
N LEU A 77 -4.05 0.52 8.68
CA LEU A 77 -2.74 0.14 9.21
C LEU A 77 -1.92 1.32 9.74
N ALA A 78 -2.07 2.50 9.14
CA ALA A 78 -1.41 3.73 9.59
C ALA A 78 -2.07 4.38 10.82
N GLY A 79 -2.99 3.69 11.50
CA GLY A 79 -3.69 4.19 12.69
C GLY A 79 -4.64 5.36 12.42
N ARG A 80 -4.89 5.70 11.15
CA ARG A 80 -5.88 6.71 10.76
C ARG A 80 -7.19 6.01 10.43
N GLY A 81 -7.97 5.76 11.47
CA GLY A 81 -9.39 5.41 11.35
C GLY A 81 -10.11 6.37 10.39
N LYS A 82 -11.16 5.86 9.72
CA LYS A 82 -11.90 6.54 8.65
C LYS A 82 -12.02 8.05 8.88
N GLN A 83 -11.60 8.84 7.90
CA GLN A 83 -11.88 10.27 7.84
C GLN A 83 -13.41 10.43 7.81
N GLY A 84 -14.00 10.70 8.98
CA GLY A 84 -15.45 10.80 9.16
C GLY A 84 -15.98 10.03 10.36
N SER A 85 -15.45 10.27 11.58
CA SER A 85 -16.16 10.26 12.88
C SER A 85 -15.15 10.50 14.02
N PRO A 86 -15.46 11.32 15.04
CA PRO A 86 -14.58 11.55 16.17
C PRO A 86 -14.75 10.40 17.17
N ASN A 87 -13.78 9.50 17.24
CA ASN A 87 -13.55 8.77 18.48
C ASN A 87 -12.05 8.48 18.61
N ILE A 88 -11.40 9.44 19.26
CA ILE A 88 -10.09 9.30 19.86
C ILE A 88 -10.30 8.40 21.08
N SER A 89 -9.89 7.14 20.98
CA SER A 89 -9.30 6.37 22.10
C SER A 89 -9.13 4.93 21.65
N MET A 90 -7.90 4.53 21.36
CA MET A 90 -7.31 3.21 21.64
C MET A 90 -5.98 3.15 20.88
N TYR A 91 -4.96 2.56 21.50
CA TYR A 91 -3.56 2.50 21.04
C TYR A 91 -2.69 3.73 21.41
N SER A 92 -2.91 4.26 22.62
CA SER A 92 -1.76 4.63 23.47
C SER A 92 -1.22 3.31 24.06
N ASN A 93 0.10 3.09 23.97
CA ASN A 93 0.86 1.93 24.47
C ASN A 93 1.17 0.81 23.46
N MET A 94 1.93 1.12 22.41
CA MET A 94 2.82 0.13 21.81
C MET A 94 4.21 0.75 21.58
N SER A 95 5.03 0.71 22.63
CA SER A 95 6.45 1.05 22.57
C SER A 95 7.21 -0.08 21.87
N CYS A 96 7.42 0.01 20.55
CA CYS A 96 8.40 -0.82 19.87
C CYS A 96 9.82 -0.38 20.26
N ARG A 97 10.42 -1.08 21.22
CA ARG A 97 11.89 -1.09 21.41
C ARG A 97 12.52 -1.80 20.20
N THR A 98 13.22 -1.05 19.36
CA THR A 98 14.27 -1.62 18.50
C THR A 98 15.51 -1.80 19.38
N SER A 99 15.95 -3.06 19.53
CA SER A 99 17.28 -3.39 20.07
C SER A 99 18.29 -3.50 18.94
#